data_AF-A0A916Z3V9-F1
#
_entry.id   AF-A0A916Z3V9-F1
#
_cell.length_a   1.000
_cell.length_b   1.000
_cell.length_c   1.000
_cell.angle_alpha   90.00
_cell.angle_beta   90.00
_cell.angle_gamma   90.00
#
_symmetry.space_group_name_H-M   'P 1'
#
loop_
_entity.id
_entity.type
_entity.pdbx_description
1 polymer ?
#
loop_
_entity_poly.entity_id
_entity_poly.type
_entity_poly.pdbx_seq_one_letter_code
_entity_poly.pdbx_strand_id
1 'polypeptide(L)'
;MIDKLMVVAHPDDESIFGGAALIREKGWKVICLTNGDDQTRSYEFHRAMRRVGASCEIWNYPDKYEGSFNAEVVGRDLEKVINKHRFHRIVTHNLQGEYGHSQHKSLSKILHDRGVDHLYVFGKSNDILPFHLLRDKLILLSVYQSQMYVIEQLMPYILYECIVPFDASK
;
A
#
# COMPACT_ATOMS: atom_id res chain seq x y z
N MET A 1 11.06 -12.13 -11.34
CA MET A 1 11.76 -12.08 -10.04
C MET A 1 11.07 -11.02 -9.19
N ILE A 2 10.97 -11.21 -7.87
CA ILE A 2 10.43 -10.19 -6.96
C ILE A 2 11.58 -9.23 -6.60
N ASP A 3 11.41 -7.95 -6.89
CA ASP A 3 12.44 -6.90 -6.74
C ASP A 3 11.87 -5.56 -6.22
N LYS A 4 10.54 -5.49 -6.03
CA LYS A 4 9.82 -4.34 -5.48
C LYS A 4 8.90 -4.77 -4.34
N LEU A 5 8.83 -3.96 -3.29
CA LEU A 5 7.98 -4.20 -2.12
C LEU A 5 7.00 -3.04 -1.95
N MET A 6 5.73 -3.35 -1.70
CA MET A 6 4.74 -2.38 -1.25
C MET A 6 4.20 -2.85 0.10
N VAL A 7 4.18 -1.97 1.09
CA VAL A 7 3.71 -2.27 2.44
C VAL A 7 2.59 -1.30 2.78
N VAL A 8 1.39 -1.84 3.03
CA VAL A 8 0.18 -1.07 3.30
C VAL A 8 -0.48 -1.49 4.60
N ALA A 9 -1.21 -0.57 5.24
CA ALA A 9 -1.85 -0.83 6.51
C ALA A 9 -3.04 -1.77 6.34
N HIS A 10 -3.99 -1.41 5.48
CA HIS A 10 -5.25 -2.13 5.29
C HIS A 10 -5.34 -2.70 3.88
N PRO A 11 -6.18 -3.72 3.65
CA PRO A 11 -6.43 -4.17 2.29
C PRO A 11 -7.19 -3.07 1.56
N ASP A 12 -7.02 -2.92 0.25
CA ASP A 12 -7.46 -1.81 -0.63
C ASP A 12 -6.49 -0.63 -0.77
N ASP A 13 -5.74 -0.30 0.29
CA ASP A 13 -4.77 0.80 0.27
C ASP A 13 -3.78 0.65 -0.89
N GLU A 14 -3.34 -0.58 -1.18
CA GLU A 14 -2.39 -0.86 -2.26
C GLU A 14 -2.97 -0.53 -3.64
N SER A 15 -4.27 -0.69 -3.82
CA SER A 15 -4.98 -0.41 -5.06
C SER A 15 -5.42 1.05 -5.14
N ILE A 16 -5.77 1.68 -4.02
CA ILE A 16 -6.16 3.10 -3.94
C ILE A 16 -4.95 4.00 -4.20
N PHE A 17 -3.82 3.74 -3.53
CA PHE A 17 -2.66 4.63 -3.51
C PHE A 17 -1.48 4.15 -4.37
N GLY A 18 -1.44 2.87 -4.75
CA GLY A 18 -0.37 2.30 -5.57
C GLY A 18 -0.86 1.49 -6.78
N GLY A 19 -2.16 1.48 -7.07
CA GLY A 19 -2.77 0.62 -8.06
C GLY A 19 -2.21 0.83 -9.46
N ALA A 20 -1.88 2.08 -9.83
CA ALA A 20 -1.31 2.39 -11.13
C ALA A 20 0.09 1.76 -11.29
N ALA A 21 0.91 1.78 -10.23
CA ALA A 21 2.22 1.13 -10.22
C ALA A 21 2.12 -0.40 -10.27
N LEU A 22 1.15 -0.99 -9.56
CA LEU A 22 0.89 -2.43 -9.59
C LEU A 22 0.43 -2.92 -10.97
N ILE A 23 -0.35 -2.11 -11.69
CA ILE A 23 -0.82 -2.43 -13.05
C ILE A 23 0.34 -2.37 -14.06
N ARG A 24 1.17 -1.32 -13.98
CA ARG A 24 2.22 -1.04 -14.98
C ARG A 24 3.46 -1.89 -14.83
N GLU A 25 3.84 -2.21 -13.60
CA GLU A 25 5.12 -2.84 -13.30
C GLU A 25 4.94 -4.27 -12.80
N LYS A 26 5.91 -5.13 -13.08
CA LYS A 26 5.97 -6.50 -12.54
C LYS A 26 7.05 -6.61 -11.47
N GLY A 27 7.04 -7.71 -10.72
CA GLY A 27 8.02 -7.98 -9.66
C GLY A 27 7.63 -7.44 -8.28
N TRP A 28 6.37 -7.03 -8.11
CA TRP A 28 5.84 -6.59 -6.83
C TRP A 28 5.59 -7.76 -5.87
N LYS A 29 6.02 -7.56 -4.63
CA LYS A 29 5.47 -8.19 -3.45
C LYS A 29 4.69 -7.14 -2.65
N VAL A 30 3.47 -7.47 -2.23
CA VAL A 30 2.62 -6.59 -1.41
C VAL A 30 2.41 -7.22 -0.03
N ILE A 31 2.69 -6.47 1.03
CA ILE A 31 2.39 -6.85 2.40
C ILE A 31 1.28 -5.94 2.91
N CYS A 32 0.16 -6.53 3.31
CA CYS A 32 -0.93 -5.84 3.98
C CYS A 32 -0.94 -6.23 5.47
N LEU A 33 -0.98 -5.26 6.39
CA LEU A 33 -0.75 -5.51 7.81
C LEU A 33 -1.96 -6.04 8.58
N THR A 34 -3.18 -5.72 8.14
CA THR A 34 -4.41 -6.01 8.90
C THR A 34 -5.41 -6.88 8.13
N ASN A 35 -6.43 -7.36 8.83
CA ASN A 35 -7.60 -8.06 8.28
C ASN A 35 -7.28 -9.38 7.55
N GLY A 36 -6.22 -10.07 7.93
CA GLY A 36 -5.90 -11.39 7.39
C GLY A 36 -6.90 -12.48 7.76
N ASP A 37 -7.57 -12.35 8.92
CA ASP A 37 -8.62 -13.26 9.38
C ASP A 37 -10.04 -12.87 8.93
N ASP A 38 -10.24 -11.61 8.51
CA ASP A 38 -11.49 -11.16 7.91
C ASP A 38 -11.64 -11.82 6.54
N GLN A 39 -12.61 -12.73 6.44
CA GLN A 39 -12.83 -13.55 5.27
C GLN A 39 -13.11 -12.73 4.01
N THR A 40 -13.86 -11.62 4.13
CA THR A 40 -14.25 -10.80 2.97
C THR A 40 -13.08 -9.95 2.52
N ARG A 41 -12.47 -9.22 3.44
CA ARG A 41 -11.37 -8.29 3.19
C ARG A 41 -10.14 -9.03 2.65
N SER A 42 -9.78 -10.16 3.28
CA SER A 42 -8.69 -11.02 2.82
C SER A 42 -8.98 -11.62 1.44
N TYR A 43 -10.21 -12.06 1.17
CA TYR A 43 -10.57 -12.60 -0.15
C TYR A 43 -10.45 -11.54 -1.27
N GLU A 44 -10.98 -10.34 -1.04
CA GLU A 44 -10.91 -9.24 -2.01
C GLU A 44 -9.45 -8.84 -2.29
N PHE A 45 -8.62 -8.76 -1.24
CA PHE A 45 -7.19 -8.50 -1.37
C PHE A 45 -6.47 -9.52 -2.25
N HIS A 46 -6.62 -10.81 -1.97
CA HIS A 46 -6.00 -11.85 -2.76
C HIS A 46 -6.48 -11.82 -4.22
N ARG A 47 -7.75 -11.49 -4.46
CA ARG A 47 -8.31 -11.34 -5.81
C ARG A 47 -7.69 -10.15 -6.54
N ALA A 48 -7.51 -9.01 -5.87
CA ALA A 48 -6.85 -7.82 -6.42
C ALA A 48 -5.38 -8.12 -6.76
N MET A 49 -4.64 -8.74 -5.85
CA MET A 49 -3.22 -9.08 -6.05
C MET A 49 -3.01 -10.08 -7.18
N ARG A 50 -3.90 -11.09 -7.29
CA ARG A 50 -3.91 -12.02 -8.43
C ARG A 50 -4.14 -11.30 -9.75
N ARG A 51 -5.03 -10.30 -9.78
CA ARG A 51 -5.36 -9.55 -11.00
C ARG A 51 -4.16 -8.78 -11.55
N VAL A 52 -3.37 -8.16 -10.69
CA VAL A 52 -2.15 -7.42 -11.09
C VAL A 52 -0.93 -8.32 -11.27
N GLY A 53 -1.00 -9.56 -10.77
CA GLY A 53 0.07 -10.54 -10.81
C GLY A 53 1.18 -10.26 -9.78
N ALA A 54 0.81 -9.69 -8.63
CA ALA A 54 1.71 -9.44 -7.52
C ALA A 54 1.77 -10.67 -6.59
N SER A 55 2.95 -10.94 -6.03
CA SER A 55 3.05 -11.80 -4.84
C SER A 55 2.50 -11.03 -3.64
N CYS A 56 1.84 -11.70 -2.70
CA CYS A 56 1.29 -11.00 -1.54
C CYS A 56 1.32 -11.82 -0.26
N GLU A 57 1.35 -11.11 0.86
CA GLU A 57 0.99 -11.64 2.18
C GLU A 57 0.01 -10.64 2.83
N ILE A 58 -0.99 -11.17 3.51
CA ILE A 58 -1.86 -10.40 4.38
C ILE A 58 -1.66 -10.92 5.80
N TRP A 59 -1.42 -10.01 6.73
CA TRP A 59 -1.19 -10.30 8.13
C TRP A 59 -2.43 -9.92 8.95
N ASN A 60 -2.36 -10.11 10.26
CA ASN A 60 -3.51 -9.91 11.13
C ASN A 60 -3.18 -9.08 12.37
N TYR A 61 -2.44 -7.97 12.18
CA TYR A 61 -2.31 -6.99 13.25
C TYR A 61 -3.64 -6.28 13.49
N PRO A 62 -3.88 -5.76 14.71
CA PRO A 62 -5.13 -5.08 15.04
C PRO A 62 -5.44 -3.91 14.09
N ASP A 63 -6.61 -3.95 13.46
CA ASP A 63 -7.18 -2.82 12.71
C ASP A 63 -7.88 -1.86 13.69
N LYS A 64 -7.49 -0.58 13.65
CA LYS A 64 -8.02 0.47 14.52
C LYS A 64 -8.07 1.80 13.78
N TYR A 65 -9.28 2.35 13.65
CA TYR A 65 -9.52 3.67 13.05
C TYR A 65 -8.64 4.78 13.69
N GLU A 66 -8.62 4.83 15.03
CA GLU A 66 -7.68 5.64 15.81
C GLU A 66 -6.73 4.72 16.57
N GLY A 67 -5.56 4.47 16.00
CA GLY A 67 -4.58 3.58 16.61
C GLY A 67 -3.20 3.68 16.00
N SER A 68 -2.28 2.94 16.61
CA SER A 68 -0.93 2.74 16.14
C SER A 68 -0.60 1.26 16.11
N PHE A 69 0.35 0.90 15.27
CA PHE A 69 0.98 -0.40 15.31
C PHE A 69 2.04 -0.44 16.42
N ASN A 70 2.27 -1.63 16.97
CA ASN A 70 3.44 -1.84 17.82
C ASN A 70 4.70 -1.78 16.94
N ALA A 71 5.44 -0.68 17.03
CA ALA A 71 6.57 -0.38 16.16
C ALA A 71 7.66 -1.46 16.18
N GLU A 72 7.93 -2.03 17.35
CA GLU A 72 8.97 -3.06 17.51
C GLU A 72 8.57 -4.40 16.91
N VAL A 73 7.30 -4.79 17.07
CA VAL A 73 6.79 -6.06 16.54
C VAL A 73 6.68 -5.97 15.01
N VAL A 74 5.95 -4.96 14.51
CA VAL A 74 5.72 -4.78 13.07
C VAL A 74 7.03 -4.54 12.34
N GLY A 75 7.90 -3.70 12.91
CA GLY A 75 9.21 -3.41 12.33
C GLY A 75 10.08 -4.64 12.19
N ARG A 76 10.18 -5.47 13.24
CA ARG A 76 10.95 -6.73 13.21
C ARG A 76 10.42 -7.71 12.16
N ASP A 77 9.10 -7.81 12.01
CA ASP A 77 8.51 -8.72 11.04
C ASP A 77 8.68 -8.22 9.60
N LEU A 78 8.59 -6.90 9.37
CA LEU A 78 8.91 -6.29 8.07
C LEU A 78 10.40 -6.44 7.72
N GLU A 79 11.31 -6.28 8.67
CA GLU A 79 12.75 -6.50 8.47
C GLU A 79 13.05 -7.92 7.96
N LYS A 80 12.35 -8.94 8.49
CA LYS A 80 12.47 -10.32 7.97
C LYS A 80 12.05 -10.45 6.51
N VAL A 81 11.07 -9.67 6.06
CA VAL A 81 10.63 -9.67 4.66
C VAL A 81 11.64 -8.91 3.80
N ILE A 82 12.03 -7.72 4.23
CA ILE A 82 12.96 -6.83 3.54
C ILE A 82 14.31 -7.53 3.35
N ASN A 83 14.84 -8.21 4.38
CA ASN A 83 16.14 -8.88 4.31
C ASN A 83 16.16 -10.17 3.48
N LYS A 84 15.01 -10.73 3.10
CA LYS A 84 14.93 -11.94 2.25
C LYS A 84 15.19 -11.66 0.77
N HIS A 85 15.03 -10.42 0.32
CA HIS A 85 15.17 -10.04 -1.09
C HIS A 85 15.91 -8.71 -1.20
N ARG A 86 16.62 -8.48 -2.31
CA ARG A 86 17.18 -7.15 -2.59
C ARG A 86 16.13 -6.31 -3.30
N PHE A 87 15.35 -5.56 -2.53
CA PHE A 87 14.38 -4.62 -3.08
C PHE A 87 15.08 -3.33 -3.53
N HIS A 88 14.90 -2.95 -4.79
CA HIS A 88 15.41 -1.67 -5.31
C HIS A 88 14.41 -0.52 -5.13
N ARG A 89 13.20 -0.83 -4.65
CA ARG A 89 12.12 0.12 -4.37
C ARG A 89 11.18 -0.50 -3.34
N ILE A 90 11.00 0.21 -2.23
CA ILE A 90 10.06 -0.12 -1.16
C ILE A 90 9.06 1.03 -1.06
N VAL A 91 7.77 0.76 -1.19
CA VAL A 91 6.70 1.75 -1.18
C VAL A 91 5.84 1.57 0.06
N THR A 92 5.49 2.67 0.72
CA THR A 92 4.55 2.67 1.84
C THR A 92 3.77 3.99 1.90
N HIS A 93 2.95 4.16 2.94
CA HIS A 93 2.25 5.42 3.19
C HIS A 93 3.21 6.58 3.45
N ASN A 94 2.79 7.81 3.14
CA ASN A 94 3.52 9.01 3.53
C ASN A 94 3.31 9.34 5.02
N LEU A 95 4.15 10.23 5.56
CA LEU A 95 4.11 10.63 6.97
C LEU A 95 2.81 11.38 7.36
N GLN A 96 2.06 11.89 6.38
CA GLN A 96 0.74 12.51 6.60
C GLN A 96 -0.40 11.48 6.59
N GLY A 97 -0.15 10.24 6.18
CA GLY A 97 -1.14 9.17 6.06
C GLY A 97 -2.20 9.43 4.99
N GLU A 98 -1.79 10.06 3.89
CA GLU A 98 -2.61 10.47 2.73
C GLU A 98 -3.76 11.41 3.08
N TYR A 99 -4.82 10.88 3.68
CA TYR A 99 -5.99 11.61 4.18
C TYR A 99 -6.00 11.75 5.71
N GLY A 100 -4.87 11.47 6.38
CA GLY A 100 -4.69 11.69 7.80
C GLY A 100 -4.83 10.45 8.68
N HIS A 101 -4.99 9.26 8.10
CA HIS A 101 -5.29 8.03 8.85
C HIS A 101 -4.17 7.65 9.82
N SER A 102 -4.54 7.34 11.06
CA SER A 102 -3.61 7.13 12.17
C SER A 102 -2.66 5.94 11.94
N GLN A 103 -3.19 4.80 11.47
CA GLN A 103 -2.39 3.62 11.17
C GLN A 103 -1.51 3.77 9.92
N HIS A 104 -1.88 4.63 8.96
CA HIS A 104 -1.02 4.93 7.80
C HIS A 104 0.22 5.68 8.27
N LYS A 105 0.01 6.73 9.10
CA LYS A 105 1.10 7.48 9.75
C LYS A 105 1.97 6.57 10.60
N SER A 106 1.36 5.65 11.36
CA SER A 106 2.09 4.70 12.20
C SER A 106 2.98 3.77 11.40
N LEU A 107 2.46 3.14 10.33
CA LEU A 107 3.24 2.27 9.46
C LEU A 107 4.35 3.05 8.74
N SER A 108 4.01 4.23 8.22
CA SER A 108 4.98 5.13 7.59
C SER A 108 6.14 5.39 8.55
N LYS A 109 5.85 5.87 9.77
CA LYS A 109 6.89 6.15 10.78
C LYS A 109 7.77 4.93 11.10
N ILE A 110 7.20 3.74 11.21
CA ILE A 110 7.96 2.49 11.49
C ILE A 110 9.05 2.24 10.44
N LEU A 111 8.72 2.41 9.16
CA LEU A 111 9.67 2.20 8.06
C LEU A 111 10.68 3.33 7.94
N HIS A 112 10.26 4.57 8.20
CA HIS A 112 11.14 5.75 8.18
C HIS A 112 12.19 5.70 9.29
N ASP A 113 11.76 5.43 10.53
CA ASP A 113 12.65 5.38 11.71
C ASP A 113 13.69 4.24 11.60
N ARG A 114 13.42 3.24 10.76
CA ARG A 114 14.33 2.12 10.49
C ARG A 114 15.36 2.37 9.39
N GLY A 115 15.31 3.53 8.74
CA GLY A 115 16.26 3.90 7.70
C GLY A 115 16.25 2.93 6.52
N VAL A 116 15.06 2.50 6.09
CA VAL A 116 14.91 1.58 4.96
C VAL A 116 15.44 2.23 3.68
N ASP A 117 16.40 1.57 3.03
CA ASP A 117 16.94 2.01 1.75
C ASP A 117 15.90 1.97 0.63
N HIS A 118 16.04 2.88 -0.35
CA HIS A 118 15.15 2.96 -1.51
C HIS A 118 13.66 3.09 -1.13
N LEU A 119 13.37 3.85 -0.08
CA LEU A 119 12.01 4.12 0.37
C LEU A 119 11.33 5.16 -0.54
N TYR A 120 10.10 4.85 -0.90
CA TYR A 120 9.19 5.68 -1.66
C TYR A 120 7.86 5.73 -0.90
N VAL A 121 7.10 6.79 -1.12
CA VAL A 121 5.81 6.98 -0.45
C VAL A 121 4.71 7.28 -1.46
N PHE A 122 3.49 6.92 -1.10
CA PHE A 122 2.29 7.35 -1.82
C PHE A 122 2.15 8.87 -1.76
N GLY A 123 1.69 9.46 -2.86
CA GLY A 123 1.51 10.89 -2.99
C GLY A 123 0.35 11.24 -3.90
N LYS A 124 0.13 12.55 -4.04
CA LYS A 124 -0.86 13.12 -4.93
C LYS A 124 -0.18 14.08 -5.89
N SER A 125 -0.30 13.81 -7.18
CA SER A 125 0.20 14.69 -8.25
C SER A 125 -0.84 15.75 -8.62
N ASN A 126 -0.43 16.71 -9.46
CA ASN A 126 -1.35 17.71 -10.01
C ASN A 126 -2.07 17.21 -11.27
N ASP A 127 -1.62 16.09 -11.84
CA ASP A 127 -2.11 15.55 -13.09
C ASP A 127 -2.93 14.28 -12.84
N ILE A 128 -4.02 14.13 -13.59
CA ILE A 128 -4.81 12.89 -13.54
C ILE A 128 -4.04 11.77 -14.24
N LEU A 129 -4.13 10.55 -13.70
CA LEU A 129 -3.61 9.35 -14.36
C LEU A 129 -4.09 9.26 -15.82
N PRO A 130 -3.23 8.82 -16.76
CA PRO A 130 -3.64 8.59 -18.14
C PRO A 130 -4.88 7.71 -18.24
N PHE A 131 -5.83 8.06 -19.12
CA PHE A 131 -7.15 7.44 -19.18
C PHE A 131 -7.15 5.90 -19.18
N HIS A 132 -6.28 5.28 -19.99
CA HIS A 132 -6.19 3.82 -20.06
C HIS A 132 -5.81 3.19 -18.72
N LEU A 133 -4.88 3.83 -18.01
CA LEU A 133 -4.39 3.38 -16.71
C LEU A 133 -5.43 3.62 -15.62
N LEU A 134 -6.09 4.78 -15.63
CA LEU A 134 -7.19 5.07 -14.71
C LEU A 134 -8.34 4.07 -14.88
N ARG A 135 -8.73 3.76 -16.13
CA ARG A 135 -9.75 2.75 -16.41
C ARG A 135 -9.38 1.40 -15.81
N ASP A 136 -8.16 0.93 -16.05
CA ASP A 136 -7.72 -0.37 -15.55
C ASP A 136 -7.63 -0.38 -14.02
N LYS A 137 -7.25 0.77 -13.41
CA LYS A 137 -7.25 0.99 -11.96
C LYS A 137 -8.66 0.95 -11.37
N LEU A 138 -9.66 1.57 -12.01
CA LEU A 138 -11.05 1.49 -11.57
C LEU A 138 -11.59 0.05 -11.62
N ILE A 139 -11.17 -0.74 -12.61
CA ILE A 139 -11.53 -2.17 -12.66
C ILE A 139 -10.83 -2.95 -11.54
N LEU A 140 -9.56 -2.65 -11.22
CA LEU A 140 -8.89 -3.22 -10.05
C LEU A 140 -9.64 -2.89 -8.75
N LEU A 141 -9.98 -1.62 -8.55
CA LEU A 141 -10.71 -1.15 -7.37
C LEU A 141 -12.10 -1.79 -7.23
N SER A 142 -12.76 -2.10 -8.35
CA SER A 142 -14.06 -2.80 -8.34
C SER A 142 -14.03 -4.21 -7.73
N VAL A 143 -12.84 -4.76 -7.46
CA VAL A 143 -12.67 -6.02 -6.72
C VAL A 143 -13.06 -5.87 -5.24
N TYR A 144 -12.86 -4.69 -4.65
CA TYR A 144 -13.17 -4.39 -3.25
C TYR A 144 -14.61 -3.92 -3.10
N GLN A 145 -15.56 -4.84 -3.35
CA GLN A 145 -16.99 -4.54 -3.31
C GLN A 145 -17.43 -4.09 -1.92
N SER A 146 -16.85 -4.70 -0.88
CA SER A 146 -17.15 -4.36 0.52
C SER A 146 -16.73 -2.93 0.90
N GLN A 147 -15.84 -2.29 0.14
CA GLN A 147 -15.23 -1.00 0.46
C GLN A 147 -15.52 0.09 -0.58
N MET A 148 -16.52 -0.10 -1.43
CA MET A 148 -16.83 0.87 -2.47
C MET A 148 -17.09 2.28 -1.90
N TYR A 149 -17.70 2.36 -0.71
CA TYR A 149 -17.92 3.63 -0.02
C TYR A 149 -16.62 4.37 0.35
N VAL A 150 -15.56 3.66 0.75
CA VAL A 150 -14.24 4.23 1.02
C VAL A 150 -13.60 4.68 -0.29
N ILE A 151 -13.66 3.84 -1.32
CA ILE A 151 -13.09 4.10 -2.64
C ILE A 151 -13.70 5.36 -3.26
N GLU A 152 -15.02 5.53 -3.17
CA GLU A 152 -15.71 6.72 -3.66
C GLU A 152 -15.25 8.00 -2.93
N GLN A 153 -15.06 7.95 -1.61
CA GLN A 153 -14.57 9.09 -0.83
C GLN A 153 -13.11 9.45 -1.17
N LEU A 154 -12.29 8.45 -1.52
CA LEU A 154 -10.87 8.62 -1.83
C LEU A 154 -10.58 8.80 -3.32
N MET A 155 -11.60 9.06 -4.15
CA MET A 155 -11.44 9.35 -5.59
C MET A 155 -10.38 10.42 -5.90
N PRO A 156 -10.21 11.51 -5.14
CA PRO A 156 -9.13 12.46 -5.37
C PRO A 156 -7.72 11.87 -5.22
N TYR A 157 -7.50 10.82 -4.43
CA TYR A 157 -6.21 10.12 -4.35
C TYR A 157 -6.07 9.09 -5.48
N ILE A 158 -7.20 8.50 -5.90
CA ILE A 158 -7.23 7.53 -6.98
C ILE A 158 -6.86 8.18 -8.33
N LEU A 159 -7.48 9.33 -8.63
CA LEU A 159 -7.30 10.06 -9.88
C LEU A 159 -5.89 10.62 -10.04
N TYR A 160 -5.32 11.11 -8.95
CA TYR A 160 -4.06 11.86 -8.94
C TYR A 160 -2.91 11.05 -8.34
N GLU A 161 -3.02 9.71 -8.31
CA GLU A 161 -2.02 8.81 -7.72
C GLU A 161 -0.62 9.13 -8.25
N CYS A 162 0.34 9.25 -7.33
CA CYS A 162 1.74 9.12 -7.67
C CYS A 162 2.52 8.42 -6.55
N ILE A 163 3.71 7.93 -6.90
CA ILE A 163 4.69 7.40 -5.95
C ILE A 163 5.95 8.24 -6.12
N VAL A 164 6.45 8.80 -5.02
CA VAL A 164 7.62 9.67 -5.01
C VAL A 164 8.71 9.09 -4.11
N PRO A 165 10.00 9.31 -4.42
CA PRO A 165 11.07 8.98 -3.48
C PRO A 165 10.81 9.68 -2.15
N PHE A 166 11.02 8.97 -1.04
CA PHE A 166 11.09 9.64 0.24
C PHE A 166 12.36 10.50 0.29
N ASP A 167 12.19 11.78 0.62
CA ASP A 167 13.29 12.72 0.79
C ASP A 167 13.27 13.22 2.24
N ALA A 168 14.22 12.72 3.05
CA ALA A 168 14.35 13.12 4.45
C ALA A 168 14.86 14.57 4.63
N SER A 169 15.24 15.25 3.54
CA SER A 169 15.78 16.61 3.57
C SER A 169 14.73 17.72 3.40
N LYS A 170 13.45 17.36 3.31
CA LYS A 170 12.30 18.27 3.33
C LYS A 170 11.32 17.89 4.43
#